data_AF-A0AAJ7IYJ4-F1
#
_entry.id   AF-A0AAJ7IYJ4-F1
#
_cell.length_a   1.000
_cell.length_b   1.000
_cell.length_c   1.000
_cell.angle_alpha   90.00
_cell.angle_beta   90.00
_cell.angle_gamma   90.00
#
_symmetry.space_group_name_H-M   'P 1'
#
loop_
_entity.id
_entity.type
_entity.pdbx_description
1 polymer ?
#
loop_
_entity_poly.entity_id
_entity_poly.type
_entity_poly.pdbx_seq_one_letter_code
_entity_poly.pdbx_strand_id
1 'polypeptide(L)'
;MMSSATRLDEDWMRMVELRGGTGMTSGLSARSSSRLHYMILTILDTVFSATVAAPAVVGYWRGTWGLSDVYVYPKDPVLSSLTSIVIGFVGLYAFNVSQNILNEILHPDKHRLSYYIGSRLYTAVFGFCCVNAWRGAWQALDLYTEHTASTVFATTAVSLLALAIMRAVRNISAPPFSLCLDSCPGYFEVQTMFRVNNTRDWLLYLLDCAFSVGVVGTLVVFVWRGAWILFEIYLFPDDRKYSAIGSLAIGYVIVTVTFSLQPLMRYVCARLQGLARLIAADGFLLLSFLGTVNVWRGIWTVLDIWLVPENKELSCWITHVGCFVFLVLLNCSNSILVRGIYIDAEEDDGKCVAFPCHYLRLFFKVERERKEARRRNLLVASKDFRPRPDGNAKDTENGALLPNSTTTTILPSNPESLV
;
A
#
# COMPACT_ATOMS: atom_id res chain seq x y z
N MET A 1 -22.73 -3.33 -32.37
CA MET A 1 -22.27 -4.47 -31.55
C MET A 1 -20.81 -4.25 -31.22
N MET A 2 -20.50 -3.68 -30.05
CA MET A 2 -19.12 -3.58 -29.57
C MET A 2 -18.77 -4.88 -28.83
N SER A 3 -17.58 -5.41 -29.09
CA SER A 3 -17.10 -6.68 -28.55
C SER A 3 -17.10 -6.68 -27.02
N SER A 4 -17.53 -7.80 -26.41
CA SER A 4 -17.50 -8.01 -24.95
C SER A 4 -16.12 -7.78 -24.33
N ALA A 5 -15.04 -7.88 -25.12
CA ALA A 5 -13.67 -7.65 -24.66
C ALA A 5 -13.37 -6.16 -24.41
N THR A 6 -13.87 -5.25 -25.24
CA THR A 6 -13.61 -3.80 -25.10
C THR A 6 -14.35 -3.18 -23.92
N ARG A 7 -15.47 -3.79 -23.48
CA ARG A 7 -16.27 -3.31 -22.34
C ARG A 7 -15.67 -3.69 -20.98
N LEU A 8 -15.02 -4.85 -20.91
CA LEU A 8 -14.25 -5.28 -19.74
C LEU A 8 -12.99 -4.43 -19.58
N ASP A 9 -12.36 -4.03 -20.68
CA ASP A 9 -11.19 -3.16 -20.69
C ASP A 9 -11.53 -1.72 -20.26
N GLU A 10 -12.70 -1.19 -20.66
CA GLU A 10 -13.21 0.10 -20.17
C GLU A 10 -13.56 0.08 -18.67
N ASP A 11 -14.23 -0.97 -18.17
CA ASP A 11 -14.51 -1.11 -16.72
C ASP A 11 -13.22 -1.32 -15.90
N TRP A 12 -12.18 -1.90 -16.51
CA TRP A 12 -10.87 -2.09 -15.89
C TRP A 12 -10.02 -0.82 -15.89
N MET A 13 -10.03 -0.06 -17.00
CA MET A 13 -9.48 1.30 -17.09
C MET A 13 -10.17 2.26 -16.11
N ARG A 14 -11.48 2.10 -15.89
CA ARG A 14 -12.22 2.85 -14.86
C ARG A 14 -11.81 2.48 -13.43
N MET A 15 -11.34 1.24 -13.21
CA MET A 15 -10.69 0.81 -11.96
C MET A 15 -9.24 1.32 -11.81
N VAL A 16 -8.55 1.57 -12.92
CA VAL A 16 -7.21 2.19 -12.96
C VAL A 16 -7.28 3.70 -12.70
N GLU A 17 -8.25 4.42 -13.29
CA GLU A 17 -8.55 5.84 -12.97
C GLU A 17 -8.99 6.04 -11.51
N LEU A 18 -9.53 5.00 -10.87
CA LEU A 18 -9.85 4.98 -9.45
C LEU A 18 -8.62 4.90 -8.54
N ARG A 19 -7.41 4.60 -9.05
CA ARG A 19 -6.16 4.53 -8.26
C ARG A 19 -5.30 5.78 -8.34
N GLY A 20 -5.42 6.58 -9.39
CA GLY A 20 -4.71 7.86 -9.53
C GLY A 20 -5.31 9.00 -8.71
N GLY A 21 -5.89 8.75 -7.53
CA GLY A 21 -6.46 9.80 -6.65
C GLY A 21 -7.59 10.67 -7.24
N THR A 22 -7.87 10.64 -8.54
CA THR A 22 -8.70 11.60 -9.25
C THR A 22 -10.16 11.16 -9.33
N GLY A 23 -10.47 9.86 -9.37
CA GLY A 23 -11.86 9.38 -9.51
C GLY A 23 -12.70 9.17 -8.23
N MET A 24 -12.10 9.25 -7.04
CA MET A 24 -12.66 8.52 -5.87
C MET A 24 -13.78 9.20 -5.05
N THR A 25 -14.23 10.42 -5.36
CA THR A 25 -15.23 11.13 -4.52
C THR A 25 -16.61 11.34 -5.14
N SER A 26 -16.79 11.15 -6.45
CA SER A 26 -18.03 11.59 -7.13
C SER A 26 -19.21 10.61 -7.05
N GLY A 27 -19.02 9.39 -6.54
CA GLY A 27 -20.04 8.32 -6.63
C GLY A 27 -20.80 7.94 -5.35
N LEU A 28 -20.62 8.62 -4.21
CA LEU A 28 -21.03 8.07 -2.90
C LEU A 28 -22.24 8.74 -2.21
N SER A 29 -23.02 9.58 -2.89
CA SER A 29 -24.20 10.25 -2.30
C SER A 29 -25.51 9.48 -2.48
N ALA A 30 -25.78 8.45 -1.66
CA ALA A 30 -27.15 7.88 -1.60
C ALA A 30 -27.58 7.37 -0.21
N ARG A 31 -28.58 8.02 0.40
CA ARG A 31 -29.46 7.61 1.53
C ARG A 31 -28.82 7.38 2.92
N SER A 32 -29.40 7.95 3.98
CA SER A 32 -28.88 7.99 5.38
C SER A 32 -28.23 6.70 5.92
N SER A 33 -28.81 5.52 5.64
CA SER A 33 -28.24 4.21 6.02
C SER A 33 -26.85 3.93 5.42
N SER A 34 -26.53 4.48 4.24
CA SER A 34 -25.20 4.36 3.63
C SER A 34 -24.14 5.21 4.30
N ARG A 35 -24.51 6.37 4.90
CA ARG A 35 -23.55 7.28 5.54
C ARG A 35 -23.04 6.73 6.85
N LEU A 36 -23.94 6.20 7.69
CA LEU A 36 -23.56 5.55 8.95
C LEU A 36 -22.70 4.31 8.66
N HIS A 37 -23.10 3.48 7.70
CA HIS A 37 -22.30 2.33 7.28
C HIS A 37 -20.91 2.73 6.79
N TYR A 38 -20.82 3.76 5.95
CA TYR A 38 -19.54 4.27 5.45
C TYR A 38 -18.66 4.87 6.56
N MET A 39 -19.26 5.58 7.50
CA MET A 39 -18.57 6.13 8.67
C MET A 39 -18.01 5.00 9.54
N ILE A 40 -18.82 3.97 9.84
CA ILE A 40 -18.38 2.79 10.59
C ILE A 40 -17.21 2.10 9.87
N LEU A 41 -17.32 1.87 8.56
CA LEU A 41 -16.22 1.28 7.78
C LEU A 41 -14.96 2.15 7.79
N THR A 42 -15.10 3.48 7.78
CA THR A 42 -13.96 4.40 7.86
C THR A 42 -13.27 4.28 9.22
N ILE A 43 -14.02 4.23 10.31
CA ILE A 43 -13.48 4.02 11.67
C ILE A 43 -12.79 2.66 11.76
N LEU A 44 -13.42 1.60 11.26
CA LEU A 44 -12.84 0.26 11.27
C LEU A 44 -11.57 0.17 10.40
N ASP A 45 -11.53 0.86 9.26
CA ASP A 45 -10.32 0.98 8.43
C ASP A 45 -9.17 1.65 9.21
N THR A 46 -9.48 2.74 9.90
CA THR A 46 -8.51 3.44 10.76
C THR A 46 -8.01 2.53 11.88
N VAL A 47 -8.91 1.86 12.59
CA VAL A 47 -8.55 0.94 13.68
C VAL A 47 -7.70 -0.22 13.15
N PHE A 48 -8.08 -0.83 12.02
CA PHE A 48 -7.33 -1.91 11.40
C PHE A 48 -5.92 -1.45 10.97
N SER A 49 -5.84 -0.30 10.30
CA SER A 49 -4.55 0.27 9.87
C SER A 49 -3.65 0.54 11.07
N ALA A 50 -4.20 1.14 12.13
CA ALA A 50 -3.47 1.54 13.32
C ALA A 50 -3.04 0.38 14.21
N THR A 51 -3.89 -0.62 14.41
CA THR A 51 -3.68 -1.67 15.44
C THR A 51 -3.26 -3.02 14.89
N VAL A 52 -3.41 -3.26 13.58
CA VAL A 52 -3.08 -4.54 12.94
C VAL A 52 -2.01 -4.37 11.88
N ALA A 53 -2.26 -3.53 10.87
CA ALA A 53 -1.35 -3.40 9.74
C ALA A 53 -0.06 -2.67 10.13
N ALA A 54 -0.14 -1.51 10.80
CA ALA A 54 1.04 -0.75 11.19
C ALA A 54 1.98 -1.53 12.12
N PRO A 55 1.52 -2.21 13.20
CA PRO A 55 2.41 -3.01 14.04
C PRO A 55 3.08 -4.16 13.29
N ALA A 56 2.39 -4.81 12.35
CA ALA A 56 3.00 -5.85 11.53
C ALA A 56 4.05 -5.27 10.57
N VAL A 57 3.79 -4.12 9.94
CA VAL A 57 4.81 -3.45 9.10
C VAL A 57 6.03 -3.06 9.93
N VAL A 58 5.84 -2.46 11.11
CA VAL A 58 6.95 -2.13 12.03
C VAL A 58 7.71 -3.39 12.44
N GLY A 59 7.02 -4.48 12.77
CA GLY A 59 7.65 -5.75 13.13
C GLY A 59 8.51 -6.34 12.00
N TYR A 60 8.04 -6.29 10.76
CA TYR A 60 8.83 -6.68 9.59
C TYR A 60 10.08 -5.80 9.44
N TRP A 61 9.92 -4.48 9.51
CA TRP A 61 11.02 -3.53 9.37
C TRP A 61 12.06 -3.71 10.48
N ARG A 62 11.62 -3.80 11.73
CA ARG A 62 12.47 -4.08 12.90
C ARG A 62 13.21 -5.40 12.76
N GLY A 63 12.51 -6.45 12.36
CA GLY A 63 13.11 -7.76 12.17
C GLY A 63 14.19 -7.74 11.10
N THR A 64 13.86 -7.20 9.92
CA THR A 64 14.80 -7.11 8.79
C THR A 64 16.03 -6.25 9.15
N TRP A 65 15.82 -5.11 9.78
CA TRP A 65 16.90 -4.21 10.21
C TRP A 65 17.81 -4.91 11.23
N GLY A 66 17.23 -5.54 12.24
CA GLY A 66 17.98 -6.26 13.27
C GLY A 66 18.71 -7.50 12.74
N LEU A 67 18.17 -8.20 11.74
CA LEU A 67 18.90 -9.28 11.05
C LEU A 67 20.08 -8.71 10.25
N SER A 68 19.92 -7.56 9.59
CA SER A 68 21.05 -6.88 8.96
C SER A 68 22.12 -6.45 9.98
N ASP A 69 21.74 -6.03 11.18
CA ASP A 69 22.70 -5.76 12.26
C ASP A 69 23.50 -7.00 12.70
N VAL A 70 22.89 -8.19 12.64
CA VAL A 70 23.54 -9.45 13.02
C VAL A 70 24.45 -9.98 11.90
N TYR A 71 24.00 -9.92 10.65
CA TYR A 71 24.67 -10.63 9.54
C TYR A 71 25.50 -9.73 8.60
N VAL A 72 25.17 -8.44 8.48
CA VAL A 72 25.85 -7.55 7.51
C VAL A 72 27.02 -6.85 8.19
N TYR A 73 28.21 -7.45 8.07
CA TYR A 73 29.46 -6.92 8.60
C TYR A 73 29.36 -6.37 10.04
N PRO A 74 28.90 -7.17 11.02
CA PRO A 74 28.56 -6.68 12.36
C PRO A 74 29.74 -6.05 13.13
N LYS A 75 30.98 -6.30 12.71
CA LYS A 75 32.20 -5.80 13.34
C LYS A 75 32.76 -4.53 12.68
N ASP A 76 32.27 -4.17 11.49
CA ASP A 76 32.75 -3.02 10.73
C ASP A 76 31.55 -2.14 10.35
N PRO A 77 31.26 -1.09 11.14
CA PRO A 77 30.07 -0.27 10.92
C PRO A 77 30.13 0.51 9.60
N VAL A 78 31.32 0.85 9.11
CA VAL A 78 31.49 1.55 7.82
C VAL A 78 31.15 0.60 6.67
N LEU A 79 31.72 -0.61 6.67
CA LEU A 79 31.44 -1.60 5.64
C LEU A 79 29.99 -2.11 5.71
N SER A 80 29.42 -2.24 6.92
CA SER A 80 28.00 -2.53 7.14
C SER A 80 27.10 -1.47 6.50
N SER A 81 27.38 -0.19 6.77
CA SER A 81 26.64 0.94 6.22
C SER A 81 26.72 0.97 4.69
N LEU A 82 27.94 0.91 4.15
CA LEU A 82 28.18 0.92 2.70
C LEU A 82 27.48 -0.26 2.00
N THR A 83 27.58 -1.47 2.57
CA THR A 83 26.91 -2.65 2.01
C THR A 83 25.39 -2.49 2.02
N SER A 84 24.83 -1.92 3.09
CA SER A 84 23.39 -1.64 3.17
C SER A 84 22.96 -0.59 2.14
N ILE A 85 23.75 0.47 1.93
CA ILE A 85 23.52 1.47 0.88
C ILE A 85 23.52 0.79 -0.49
N VAL A 86 24.51 -0.05 -0.80
CA VAL A 86 24.61 -0.74 -2.10
C VAL A 86 23.40 -1.66 -2.32
N ILE A 87 23.11 -2.55 -1.37
CA ILE A 87 21.94 -3.47 -1.46
C ILE A 87 20.64 -2.68 -1.62
N GLY A 88 20.50 -1.62 -0.82
CA GLY A 88 19.32 -0.79 -0.79
C GLY A 88 19.13 -0.01 -2.07
N PHE A 89 19.99 0.98 -2.33
CA PHE A 89 19.81 1.91 -3.45
C PHE A 89 19.92 1.25 -4.82
N VAL A 90 20.82 0.28 -5.01
CA VAL A 90 20.90 -0.46 -6.28
C VAL A 90 19.66 -1.33 -6.48
N GLY A 91 19.18 -1.99 -5.42
CA GLY A 91 17.97 -2.79 -5.48
C GLY A 91 16.72 -1.95 -5.75
N LEU A 92 16.53 -0.86 -5.02
CA LEU A 92 15.44 0.08 -5.23
C LEU A 92 15.45 0.65 -6.67
N TYR A 93 16.63 1.04 -7.16
CA TYR A 93 16.80 1.52 -8.53
C TYR A 93 16.45 0.44 -9.57
N ALA A 94 16.94 -0.79 -9.39
CA ALA A 94 16.66 -1.90 -10.29
C ALA A 94 15.17 -2.24 -10.35
N PHE A 95 14.47 -2.28 -9.21
CA PHE A 95 13.02 -2.50 -9.18
C PHE A 95 12.23 -1.35 -9.80
N ASN A 96 12.70 -0.11 -9.65
CA ASN A 96 12.07 1.05 -10.27
C ASN A 96 12.21 1.00 -11.80
N VAL A 97 13.40 0.72 -12.32
CA VAL A 97 13.66 0.60 -13.77
C VAL A 97 12.93 -0.60 -14.40
N SER A 98 12.83 -1.72 -13.67
CA SER A 98 12.20 -2.96 -14.17
C SER A 98 10.69 -3.04 -13.94
N GLN A 99 10.06 -2.01 -13.37
CA GLN A 99 8.65 -2.04 -12.97
C GLN A 99 7.68 -2.45 -14.10
N ASN A 100 7.90 -1.94 -15.31
CA ASN A 100 7.02 -2.22 -16.46
C ASN A 100 7.18 -3.65 -16.95
N ILE A 101 8.42 -4.15 -16.98
CA ILE A 101 8.74 -5.54 -17.34
C ILE A 101 8.09 -6.49 -16.34
N LEU A 102 8.21 -6.20 -15.03
CA LEU A 102 7.58 -7.01 -13.98
C LEU A 102 6.05 -7.00 -14.10
N ASN A 103 5.45 -5.85 -14.38
CA ASN A 103 4.00 -5.72 -14.57
C ASN A 103 3.50 -6.50 -15.80
N GLU A 104 4.28 -6.54 -16.87
CA GLU A 104 3.95 -7.32 -18.07
C GLU A 104 4.15 -8.83 -17.86
N ILE A 105 5.23 -9.25 -17.20
CA ILE A 105 5.55 -10.67 -17.02
C ILE A 105 4.63 -11.29 -15.95
N LEU A 106 4.48 -10.62 -14.81
CA LEU A 106 3.71 -11.10 -13.67
C LEU A 106 2.29 -10.52 -13.71
N HIS A 107 1.48 -11.01 -14.64
CA HIS A 107 0.04 -10.68 -14.71
C HIS A 107 -0.83 -11.92 -14.45
N PRO A 108 -1.90 -11.82 -13.63
CA PRO A 108 -2.77 -12.96 -13.31
C PRO A 108 -3.47 -13.55 -14.55
N ASP A 109 -3.69 -12.73 -15.58
CA ASP A 109 -4.33 -13.17 -16.84
C ASP A 109 -3.40 -14.05 -17.69
N LYS A 110 -2.08 -13.97 -17.49
CA LYS A 110 -1.10 -14.84 -18.16
C LYS A 110 -0.94 -16.14 -17.37
N HIS A 111 -0.43 -16.02 -16.14
CA HIS A 111 -0.15 -17.17 -15.28
C HIS A 111 -0.44 -16.84 -13.81
N ARG A 112 -1.63 -17.24 -13.35
CA ARG A 112 -2.11 -16.93 -12.00
C ARG A 112 -1.17 -17.40 -10.88
N LEU A 113 -0.62 -18.61 -10.97
CA LEU A 113 0.32 -19.13 -9.96
C LEU A 113 1.64 -18.35 -9.98
N SER A 114 2.18 -18.06 -11.17
CA SER A 114 3.39 -17.25 -11.33
C SER A 114 3.20 -15.85 -10.76
N TYR A 115 2.02 -15.24 -10.97
CA TYR A 115 1.68 -13.96 -10.37
C TYR A 115 1.72 -14.02 -8.84
N TYR A 116 1.04 -14.99 -8.21
CA TYR A 116 1.01 -15.05 -6.74
C TYR A 116 2.39 -15.33 -6.15
N ILE A 117 3.16 -16.27 -6.70
CA ILE A 117 4.50 -16.56 -6.17
C ILE A 117 5.45 -15.40 -6.46
N GLY A 118 5.50 -14.92 -7.71
CA GLY A 118 6.40 -13.87 -8.15
C GLY A 118 6.14 -12.52 -7.47
N SER A 119 4.87 -12.17 -7.25
CA SER A 119 4.49 -10.92 -6.59
C SER A 119 4.89 -10.91 -5.11
N ARG A 120 4.80 -12.04 -4.40
CA ARG A 120 5.25 -12.14 -3.00
C ARG A 120 6.76 -12.22 -2.87
N LEU A 121 7.44 -12.90 -3.79
CA LEU A 121 8.89 -12.86 -3.88
C LEU A 121 9.39 -11.43 -4.15
N TYR A 122 8.74 -10.71 -5.08
CA TYR A 122 9.00 -9.30 -5.33
C TYR A 122 8.87 -8.47 -4.05
N THR A 123 7.76 -8.60 -3.31
CA THR A 123 7.56 -7.84 -2.07
C THR A 123 8.60 -8.18 -1.00
N ALA A 124 9.00 -9.43 -0.87
CA ALA A 124 10.04 -9.85 0.08
C ALA A 124 11.40 -9.23 -0.27
N VAL A 125 11.86 -9.37 -1.52
CA VAL A 125 13.17 -8.85 -1.95
C VAL A 125 13.17 -7.33 -1.99
N PHE A 126 12.13 -6.71 -2.53
CA PHE A 126 12.03 -5.25 -2.57
C PHE A 126 11.92 -4.65 -1.17
N GLY A 127 11.17 -5.28 -0.27
CA GLY A 127 11.09 -4.88 1.14
C GLY A 127 12.45 -4.97 1.84
N PHE A 128 13.24 -6.01 1.57
CA PHE A 128 14.62 -6.11 2.05
C PHE A 128 15.51 -4.97 1.53
N CYS A 129 15.39 -4.60 0.25
CA CYS A 129 16.08 -3.44 -0.32
C CYS A 129 15.62 -2.12 0.33
N CYS A 130 14.32 -1.92 0.57
CA CYS A 130 13.81 -0.75 1.28
C CYS A 130 14.47 -0.59 2.66
N VAL A 131 14.47 -1.66 3.46
CA VAL A 131 15.04 -1.62 4.81
C VAL A 131 16.55 -1.33 4.77
N ASN A 132 17.30 -1.93 3.84
CA ASN A 132 18.74 -1.69 3.75
C ASN A 132 19.08 -0.28 3.22
N ALA A 133 18.27 0.29 2.32
CA ALA A 133 18.45 1.68 1.89
C ALA A 133 18.31 2.65 3.06
N TRP A 134 17.28 2.43 3.89
CA TRP A 134 17.04 3.22 5.10
C TRP A 134 18.14 3.00 6.14
N ARG A 135 18.49 1.74 6.42
CA ARG A 135 19.57 1.38 7.35
C ARG A 135 20.90 2.00 6.97
N GLY A 136 21.29 1.87 5.70
CA GLY A 136 22.55 2.41 5.20
C GLY A 136 22.63 3.92 5.30
N ALA A 137 21.59 4.64 4.81
CA ALA A 137 21.55 6.10 4.89
C ALA A 137 21.49 6.61 6.34
N TRP A 138 20.77 5.91 7.21
CA TRP A 138 20.70 6.23 8.64
C TRP A 138 22.05 6.03 9.33
N GLN A 139 22.70 4.89 9.13
CA GLN A 139 24.02 4.60 9.68
C GLN A 139 25.10 5.55 9.16
N ALA A 140 25.03 5.95 7.89
CA ALA A 140 25.94 6.95 7.35
C ALA A 140 25.81 8.29 8.10
N LEU A 141 24.60 8.75 8.41
CA LEU A 141 24.44 9.93 9.26
C LEU A 141 24.98 9.71 10.67
N ASP A 142 24.71 8.56 11.29
CA ASP A 142 25.20 8.29 12.65
C ASP A 142 26.74 8.21 12.72
N LEU A 143 27.40 7.77 11.65
CA LEU A 143 28.86 7.68 11.57
C LEU A 143 29.54 9.03 11.30
N TYR A 144 28.89 9.90 10.52
CA TYR A 144 29.51 11.14 10.01
C TYR A 144 28.90 12.42 10.58
N THR A 145 27.87 12.33 11.43
CA THR A 145 27.25 13.48 12.08
C THR A 145 27.12 13.26 13.58
N GLU A 146 27.22 14.34 14.36
CA GLU A 146 27.01 14.27 15.79
C GLU A 146 25.54 14.03 16.14
N HIS A 147 25.30 13.36 17.27
CA HIS A 147 23.98 13.12 17.84
C HIS A 147 23.50 14.27 18.74
N THR A 148 24.09 15.47 18.60
CA THR A 148 23.67 16.66 19.32
C THR A 148 22.32 17.15 18.77
N ALA A 149 21.43 17.62 19.66
CA ALA A 149 20.08 18.06 19.28
C ALA A 149 20.11 19.14 18.17
N SER A 150 21.11 20.02 18.19
CA SER A 150 21.34 21.05 17.16
C SER A 150 21.65 20.44 15.78
N THR A 151 22.58 19.49 15.71
CA THR A 151 22.98 18.84 14.44
C THR A 151 21.85 18.00 13.88
N VAL A 152 21.15 17.25 14.75
CA VAL A 152 19.96 16.48 14.37
C VAL A 152 18.87 17.41 13.85
N PHE A 153 18.57 18.50 14.56
CA PHE A 153 17.56 19.46 14.12
C PHE A 153 17.95 20.12 12.79
N ALA A 154 19.21 20.54 12.62
CA ALA A 154 19.68 21.18 11.39
C ALA A 154 19.56 20.25 10.17
N THR A 155 20.04 19.00 10.29
CA THR A 155 19.94 18.00 9.21
C THR A 155 18.49 17.68 8.86
N THR A 156 17.61 17.57 9.87
CA THR A 156 16.16 17.38 9.69
C THR A 156 15.52 18.56 8.96
N ALA A 157 15.80 19.79 9.41
CA ALA A 157 15.20 21.01 8.87
C ALA A 157 15.63 21.26 7.42
N VAL A 158 16.92 21.07 7.10
CA VAL A 158 17.43 21.18 5.72
C VAL A 158 16.77 20.13 4.82
N SER A 159 16.65 18.89 5.30
CA SER A 159 16.05 17.81 4.50
C SER A 159 14.56 18.04 4.26
N LEU A 160 13.84 18.50 5.29
CA LEU A 160 12.43 18.83 5.19
C LEU A 160 12.19 20.03 4.28
N LEU A 161 13.04 21.06 4.35
CA LEU A 161 12.98 22.21 3.46
C LEU A 161 13.21 21.80 2.00
N ALA A 162 14.18 20.93 1.74
CA ALA A 162 14.42 20.40 0.40
C ALA A 162 13.21 19.63 -0.14
N LEU A 163 12.59 18.77 0.69
CA LEU A 163 11.35 18.07 0.33
C LEU A 163 10.20 19.05 0.07
N ALA A 164 10.03 20.09 0.89
CA ALA A 164 8.99 21.09 0.72
C ALA A 164 9.17 21.89 -0.59
N ILE A 165 10.40 22.29 -0.94
CA ILE A 165 10.72 22.95 -2.21
C ILE A 165 10.36 22.05 -3.40
N MET A 166 10.64 20.75 -3.28
CA MET A 166 10.30 19.76 -4.31
C MET A 166 8.82 19.33 -4.28
N ARG A 167 8.02 19.79 -3.31
CA ARG A 167 6.64 19.32 -3.09
C ARG A 167 6.57 17.80 -2.90
N ALA A 168 7.45 17.28 -2.06
CA ALA A 168 7.60 15.85 -1.79
C ALA A 168 7.48 15.48 -0.29
N VAL A 169 6.93 16.36 0.57
CA VAL A 169 6.75 16.15 2.01
C VAL A 169 5.89 14.92 2.28
N ARG A 170 4.83 14.66 1.50
CA ARG A 170 3.95 13.49 1.68
C ARG A 170 4.68 12.15 1.68
N ASN A 171 5.86 12.08 1.07
CA ASN A 171 6.65 10.85 0.99
C ASN A 171 7.23 10.39 2.34
N ILE A 172 7.15 11.21 3.39
CA ILE A 172 7.47 10.80 4.76
C ILE A 172 6.34 9.96 5.40
N SER A 173 5.19 9.80 4.73
CA SER A 173 4.04 9.06 5.25
C SER A 173 4.29 7.55 5.29
N ALA A 174 3.86 6.90 6.37
CA ALA A 174 3.89 5.45 6.52
C ALA A 174 2.63 4.96 7.27
N PRO A 175 2.39 3.63 7.40
CA PRO A 175 1.38 3.11 8.31
C PRO A 175 1.55 3.73 9.71
N PRO A 176 0.49 4.24 10.35
CA PRO A 176 -0.91 3.86 10.18
C PRO A 176 -1.73 4.73 9.21
N PHE A 177 -1.12 5.74 8.58
CA PHE A 177 -1.83 6.67 7.70
C PHE A 177 -1.80 6.27 6.22
N SER A 178 -0.91 5.36 5.84
CA SER A 178 -0.89 4.75 4.51
C SER A 178 -1.02 3.23 4.61
N LEU A 179 -1.81 2.64 3.71
CA LEU A 179 -1.94 1.20 3.60
C LEU A 179 -2.02 0.84 2.12
N CYS A 180 -1.21 -0.14 1.69
CA CYS A 180 -1.19 -0.62 0.32
C CYS A 180 -1.68 -2.07 0.26
N LEU A 181 -2.70 -2.32 -0.57
CA LEU A 181 -3.27 -3.64 -0.74
C LEU A 181 -2.56 -4.40 -1.85
N ASP A 182 -2.47 -5.72 -1.68
CA ASP A 182 -1.87 -6.65 -2.65
C ASP A 182 -2.85 -6.94 -3.79
N SER A 183 -3.21 -5.89 -4.52
CA SER A 183 -4.08 -5.97 -5.69
C SER A 183 -3.26 -6.00 -6.98
N CYS A 184 -3.75 -6.68 -8.01
CA CYS A 184 -3.08 -6.74 -9.31
C CYS A 184 -2.79 -5.37 -9.95
N PRO A 185 -3.77 -4.45 -10.08
CA PRO A 185 -3.50 -3.19 -10.76
C PRO A 185 -2.48 -2.35 -9.99
N GLY A 186 -1.39 -1.94 -10.64
CA GLY A 186 -0.33 -1.16 -10.02
C GLY A 186 0.47 -1.92 -8.95
N TYR A 187 0.44 -3.27 -8.96
CA TYR A 187 1.20 -4.05 -7.97
C TYR A 187 2.70 -3.76 -8.03
N PHE A 188 3.25 -3.54 -9.22
CA PHE A 188 4.68 -3.31 -9.44
C PHE A 188 5.02 -1.84 -9.74
N GLU A 189 4.01 -0.97 -9.83
CA GLU A 189 4.18 0.42 -10.24
C GLU A 189 4.92 1.21 -9.14
N VAL A 190 5.93 1.95 -9.57
CA VAL A 190 6.76 2.82 -8.73
C VAL A 190 6.79 4.19 -9.42
N GLN A 191 5.87 5.07 -9.01
CA GLN A 191 5.78 6.40 -9.59
C GLN A 191 7.05 7.21 -9.31
N THR A 192 7.68 7.74 -10.34
CA THR A 192 8.87 8.58 -10.21
C THR A 192 8.50 10.06 -10.09
N MET A 193 9.44 10.88 -9.61
CA MET A 193 9.26 12.31 -9.39
C MET A 193 8.81 13.05 -10.64
N PHE A 194 9.45 12.76 -11.78
CA PHE A 194 9.19 13.46 -13.05
C PHE A 194 8.26 12.69 -13.98
N ARG A 195 7.83 11.48 -13.60
CA ARG A 195 6.91 10.61 -14.36
C ARG A 195 7.35 10.41 -15.82
N VAL A 196 8.66 10.29 -16.05
CA VAL A 196 9.21 10.14 -17.41
C VAL A 196 8.79 8.78 -17.99
N ASN A 197 8.32 8.79 -19.23
CA ASN A 197 7.91 7.57 -19.93
C ASN A 197 9.15 6.81 -20.45
N ASN A 198 9.20 5.51 -20.19
CA ASN A 198 10.31 4.63 -20.56
C ASN A 198 10.44 4.37 -22.08
N THR A 199 9.45 4.74 -22.89
CA THR A 199 9.40 4.44 -24.34
C THR A 199 10.12 5.46 -25.23
N ARG A 200 10.25 6.72 -24.80
CA ARG A 200 10.79 7.80 -25.65
C ARG A 200 12.20 8.21 -25.24
N ASP A 201 12.41 8.47 -23.95
CA ASP A 201 13.66 9.03 -23.44
C ASP A 201 14.25 8.15 -22.35
N TRP A 202 14.85 7.03 -22.75
CA TRP A 202 15.37 6.03 -21.81
C TRP A 202 16.36 6.62 -20.80
N LEU A 203 17.27 7.50 -21.24
CA LEU A 203 18.22 8.16 -20.33
C LEU A 203 17.52 9.03 -19.29
N LEU A 204 16.50 9.81 -19.69
CA LEU A 204 15.73 10.63 -18.76
C LEU A 204 14.93 9.77 -17.78
N TYR A 205 14.40 8.63 -18.24
CA TYR A 205 13.72 7.67 -17.37
C TYR A 205 14.67 7.08 -16.31
N LEU A 206 15.89 6.68 -16.71
CA LEU A 206 16.92 6.21 -15.79
C LEU A 206 17.31 7.30 -14.78
N LEU A 207 17.49 8.54 -15.23
CA LEU A 207 17.81 9.67 -14.36
C LEU A 207 16.66 10.00 -13.39
N ASP A 208 15.40 9.91 -13.83
CA ASP A 208 14.22 10.10 -12.98
C ASP A 208 14.12 9.01 -11.90
N CYS A 209 14.38 7.75 -12.27
CA CYS A 209 14.48 6.65 -11.31
C CYS A 209 15.59 6.90 -10.28
N ALA A 210 16.78 7.31 -10.74
CA ALA A 210 17.92 7.60 -9.87
C ALA A 210 17.65 8.79 -8.95
N PHE A 211 17.02 9.86 -9.44
CA PHE A 211 16.66 11.03 -8.66
C PHE A 211 15.60 10.68 -7.60
N SER A 212 14.56 9.96 -7.99
CA SER A 212 13.47 9.54 -7.10
C SER A 212 13.99 8.70 -5.93
N VAL A 213 14.83 7.70 -6.23
CA VAL A 213 15.39 6.80 -5.21
C VAL A 213 16.50 7.48 -4.41
N GLY A 214 17.47 8.10 -5.09
CA GLY A 214 18.69 8.64 -4.50
C GLY A 214 18.49 9.95 -3.76
N VAL A 215 17.74 10.90 -4.32
CA VAL A 215 17.57 12.23 -3.72
C VAL A 215 16.36 12.23 -2.80
N VAL A 216 15.16 11.97 -3.32
CA VAL A 216 13.93 12.05 -2.51
C VAL A 216 13.92 10.97 -1.43
N GLY A 217 14.30 9.73 -1.78
CA GLY A 217 14.40 8.63 -0.81
C GLY A 217 15.35 8.93 0.36
N THR A 218 16.54 9.48 0.09
CA THR A 218 17.51 9.82 1.16
C THR A 218 17.00 10.93 2.07
N LEU A 219 16.38 11.98 1.51
CA LEU A 219 15.84 13.08 2.29
C LEU A 219 14.71 12.61 3.24
N VAL A 220 13.88 11.67 2.79
CA VAL A 220 12.85 11.05 3.65
C VAL A 220 13.50 10.33 4.83
N VAL A 221 14.57 9.55 4.61
CA VAL A 221 15.31 8.88 5.69
C VAL A 221 15.84 9.90 6.69
N PHE A 222 16.39 11.02 6.22
CA PHE A 222 16.98 12.05 7.09
C PHE A 222 15.91 12.72 7.97
N VAL A 223 14.72 13.00 7.43
CA VAL A 223 13.61 13.55 8.21
C VAL A 223 13.11 12.55 9.27
N TRP A 224 12.99 11.26 8.91
CA TRP A 224 12.63 10.20 9.83
C TRP A 224 13.65 10.01 10.96
N ARG A 225 14.94 9.93 10.62
CA ARG A 225 16.06 9.84 11.57
C ARG A 225 16.07 11.02 12.52
N GLY A 226 15.91 12.21 11.96
CA GLY A 226 15.75 13.45 12.67
C GLY A 226 14.72 13.41 13.79
N ALA A 227 13.47 13.15 13.40
CA ALA A 227 12.37 13.07 14.35
C ALA A 227 12.58 11.96 15.39
N TRP A 228 13.07 10.79 14.97
CA TRP A 228 13.31 9.64 15.84
C TRP A 228 14.31 9.98 16.96
N ILE A 229 15.47 10.53 16.60
CA ILE A 229 16.53 10.87 17.57
C ILE A 229 16.10 12.03 18.48
N LEU A 230 15.35 13.01 17.98
CA LEU A 230 14.80 14.06 18.84
C LEU A 230 13.90 13.46 19.94
N PHE A 231 13.08 12.45 19.63
CA PHE A 231 12.32 11.75 20.67
C PHE A 231 13.22 10.94 21.60
N GLU A 232 14.32 10.34 21.13
CA GLU A 232 15.27 9.67 22.02
C GLU A 232 15.96 10.63 23.00
N ILE A 233 16.27 11.85 22.57
CA ILE A 233 16.90 12.87 23.43
C ILE A 233 15.92 13.41 24.48
N TYR A 234 14.66 13.64 24.12
CA TYR A 234 13.72 14.40 24.97
C TYR A 234 12.66 13.56 25.69
N LEU A 235 12.27 12.39 25.16
CA LEU A 235 11.15 11.62 25.70
C LEU A 235 11.65 10.52 26.65
N PHE A 236 11.67 10.82 27.95
CA PHE A 236 12.14 9.91 29.00
C PHE A 236 13.52 9.29 28.68
N PRO A 237 14.58 10.11 28.51
CA PRO A 237 15.88 9.63 28.05
C PRO A 237 16.49 8.55 28.96
N ASP A 238 16.22 8.61 30.26
CA ASP A 238 16.79 7.69 31.25
C ASP A 238 15.99 6.40 31.44
N ASP A 239 14.74 6.32 30.93
CA ASP A 239 13.89 5.15 31.07
C ASP A 239 13.30 4.72 29.73
N ARG A 240 13.95 3.69 29.15
CA ARG A 240 13.57 3.12 27.86
C ARG A 240 12.14 2.57 27.84
N LYS A 241 11.61 2.06 28.97
CA LYS A 241 10.24 1.51 29.06
C LYS A 241 9.22 2.63 29.03
N TYR A 242 9.40 3.68 29.85
CA TYR A 242 8.53 4.86 29.81
C TYR A 242 8.63 5.60 28.48
N SER A 243 9.83 5.65 27.89
CA SER A 243 10.02 6.21 26.56
C SER A 243 9.23 5.46 25.48
N ALA A 244 9.22 4.13 25.53
CA ALA A 244 8.46 3.29 24.59
C ALA A 244 6.94 3.50 24.73
N ILE A 245 6.42 3.40 25.96
CA ILE A 245 5.00 3.57 26.25
C ILE A 245 4.55 5.02 25.98
N GLY A 246 5.39 6.00 26.34
CA GLY A 246 5.17 7.41 26.07
C GLY A 246 5.06 7.70 24.57
N SER A 247 5.96 7.12 23.76
CA SER A 247 5.87 7.22 22.30
C SER A 247 4.59 6.59 21.77
N LEU A 248 4.18 5.40 22.25
CA LEU A 248 2.90 4.81 21.84
C LEU A 248 1.70 5.70 22.20
N ALA A 249 1.67 6.23 23.42
CA ALA A 249 0.58 7.08 23.90
C ALA A 249 0.47 8.36 23.07
N ILE A 250 1.57 9.09 22.90
CA ILE A 250 1.63 10.31 22.08
C ILE A 250 1.26 9.99 20.62
N GLY A 251 1.83 8.92 20.08
CA GLY A 251 1.60 8.48 18.71
C GLY A 251 0.13 8.20 18.43
N TYR A 252 -0.53 7.36 19.23
CA TYR A 252 -1.94 7.02 19.03
C TYR A 252 -2.91 8.17 19.34
N VAL A 253 -2.55 9.09 20.26
CA VAL A 253 -3.31 10.33 20.46
C VAL A 253 -3.26 11.18 19.19
N ILE A 254 -2.07 11.41 18.63
CA ILE A 254 -1.92 12.17 17.38
C ILE A 254 -2.65 11.46 16.23
N VAL A 255 -2.55 10.14 16.11
CA VAL A 255 -3.28 9.36 15.10
C VAL A 255 -4.78 9.60 15.20
N THR A 256 -5.34 9.50 16.41
CA THR A 256 -6.78 9.72 16.64
C THR A 256 -7.19 11.14 16.28
N VAL A 257 -6.42 12.15 16.71
CA VAL A 257 -6.67 13.56 16.40
C VAL A 257 -6.61 13.81 14.89
N THR A 258 -5.57 13.33 14.22
CA THR A 258 -5.35 13.58 12.79
C THR A 258 -6.42 12.91 11.92
N PHE A 259 -6.84 11.67 12.21
CA PHE A 259 -7.97 11.05 11.51
C PHE A 259 -9.29 11.80 11.77
N SER A 260 -9.49 12.33 12.98
CA SER A 260 -10.68 13.13 13.31
C SER A 260 -10.70 14.49 12.60
N LEU A 261 -9.52 15.10 12.41
CA LEU A 261 -9.34 16.37 11.69
C LEU A 261 -9.34 16.20 10.17
N GLN A 262 -9.18 14.98 9.65
CA GLN A 262 -9.09 14.73 8.21
C GLN A 262 -10.28 15.31 7.40
N PRO A 263 -11.57 15.17 7.80
CA PRO A 263 -12.68 15.76 7.05
C PRO A 263 -12.62 17.29 6.99
N LEU A 264 -12.22 17.93 8.10
CA LEU A 264 -12.02 19.37 8.16
C LEU A 264 -10.87 19.78 7.23
N MET A 265 -9.76 19.04 7.24
CA MET A 265 -8.62 19.37 6.41
C MET A 265 -8.94 19.21 4.92
N ARG A 266 -9.70 18.18 4.55
CA ARG A 266 -10.21 18.01 3.18
C ARG A 266 -11.07 19.21 2.75
N TYR A 267 -11.97 19.67 3.62
CA TYR A 267 -12.80 20.84 3.34
C TYR A 267 -11.95 22.10 3.10
N VAL A 268 -10.94 22.33 3.94
CA VAL A 268 -10.03 23.48 3.81
C VAL A 268 -9.20 23.39 2.53
N CYS A 269 -8.56 22.24 2.25
CA CYS A 269 -7.76 22.04 1.04
C CYS A 269 -8.59 22.07 -0.26
N ALA A 270 -9.89 21.80 -0.20
CA ALA A 270 -10.81 21.97 -1.33
C ALA A 270 -11.11 23.45 -1.64
N ARG A 271 -10.90 24.35 -0.68
CA ARG A 271 -11.19 25.80 -0.80
C ARG A 271 -9.94 26.65 -1.01
N LEU A 272 -8.79 26.20 -0.52
CA LEU A 272 -7.51 26.88 -0.72
C LEU A 272 -6.94 26.58 -2.11
N GLN A 273 -6.10 27.49 -2.61
CA GLN A 273 -5.37 27.35 -3.88
C GLN A 273 -3.89 27.73 -3.70
N GLY A 274 -3.07 27.31 -4.65
CA GLY A 274 -1.63 27.65 -4.71
C GLY A 274 -0.88 27.32 -3.41
N LEU A 275 -0.02 28.25 -3.00
CA LEU A 275 0.88 28.08 -1.85
C LEU A 275 0.12 27.86 -0.52
N ALA A 276 -1.02 28.51 -0.31
CA ALA A 276 -1.79 28.33 0.92
C ALA A 276 -2.34 26.90 1.05
N ARG A 277 -2.78 26.30 -0.07
CA ARG A 277 -3.22 24.89 -0.09
C ARG A 277 -2.06 23.94 0.20
N LEU A 278 -0.88 24.23 -0.37
CA LEU A 278 0.34 23.45 -0.14
C LEU A 278 0.75 23.49 1.34
N ILE A 279 0.89 24.68 1.93
CA ILE A 279 1.25 24.84 3.35
C ILE A 279 0.25 24.13 4.28
N ALA A 280 -1.05 24.25 4.00
CA ALA A 280 -2.08 23.58 4.80
C ALA A 280 -1.99 22.05 4.68
N ALA A 281 -1.76 21.52 3.47
CA ALA A 281 -1.60 20.09 3.25
C ALA A 281 -0.33 19.56 3.93
N ASP A 282 0.80 20.22 3.73
CA ASP A 282 2.09 19.82 4.29
C ASP A 282 2.08 19.90 5.81
N GLY A 283 1.51 20.96 6.40
CA GLY A 283 1.36 21.07 7.85
C GLY A 283 0.52 19.93 8.45
N PHE A 284 -0.54 19.51 7.76
CA PHE A 284 -1.35 18.37 8.19
C PHE A 284 -0.62 17.03 8.05
N LEU A 285 0.16 16.85 6.97
CA LEU A 285 0.99 15.67 6.74
C LEU A 285 2.17 15.61 7.73
N LEU A 286 2.71 16.75 8.15
CA LEU A 286 3.71 16.82 9.21
C LEU A 286 3.14 16.40 10.56
N LEU A 287 1.91 16.80 10.87
CA LEU A 287 1.22 16.33 12.08
C LEU A 287 1.00 14.81 12.03
N SER A 288 0.57 14.26 10.88
CA SER A 288 0.41 12.80 10.73
C SER A 288 1.76 12.07 10.86
N PHE A 289 2.83 12.63 10.30
CA PHE A 289 4.18 12.10 10.42
C PHE A 289 4.67 12.02 11.87
N LEU A 290 4.46 13.06 12.69
CA LEU A 290 4.83 13.03 14.12
C LEU A 290 4.13 11.90 14.89
N GLY A 291 2.86 11.64 14.57
CA GLY A 291 2.12 10.49 15.10
C GLY A 291 2.71 9.17 14.62
N THR A 292 3.04 9.09 13.33
CA THR A 292 3.62 7.90 12.68
C THR A 292 4.96 7.51 13.33
N VAL A 293 5.91 8.45 13.43
CA VAL A 293 7.24 8.20 14.02
C VAL A 293 7.11 7.70 15.46
N ASN A 294 6.21 8.30 16.25
CA ASN A 294 5.98 7.86 17.63
C ASN A 294 5.37 6.45 17.72
N VAL A 295 4.42 6.12 16.86
CA VAL A 295 3.87 4.75 16.78
C VAL A 295 4.97 3.76 16.39
N TRP A 296 5.75 4.05 15.35
CA TRP A 296 6.85 3.20 14.89
C TRP A 296 7.91 3.00 15.98
N ARG A 297 8.40 4.09 16.56
CA ARG A 297 9.38 4.08 17.65
C ARG A 297 8.87 3.32 18.86
N GLY A 298 7.63 3.57 19.26
CA GLY A 298 7.00 2.90 20.40
C GLY A 298 6.89 1.39 20.19
N ILE A 299 6.37 0.95 19.05
CA ILE A 299 6.22 -0.48 18.73
C ILE A 299 7.60 -1.14 18.62
N TRP A 300 8.53 -0.52 17.91
CA TRP A 300 9.90 -1.02 17.74
C TRP A 300 10.58 -1.23 19.10
N THR A 301 10.49 -0.23 19.98
CA THR A 301 11.12 -0.29 21.30
C THR A 301 10.43 -1.30 22.21
N VAL A 302 9.10 -1.43 22.13
CA VAL A 302 8.35 -2.48 22.85
C VAL A 302 8.80 -3.88 22.41
N LEU A 303 8.95 -4.12 21.11
CA LEU A 303 9.45 -5.39 20.59
C LEU A 303 10.89 -5.67 21.08
N ASP A 304 11.74 -4.65 21.10
CA ASP A 304 13.11 -4.79 21.62
C ASP A 304 13.18 -5.13 23.13
N ILE A 305 12.26 -4.60 23.94
CA ILE A 305 12.29 -4.81 25.40
C ILE A 305 11.56 -6.09 25.81
N TRP A 306 10.46 -6.44 25.14
CA TRP A 306 9.55 -7.49 25.63
C TRP A 306 9.47 -8.74 24.74
N LEU A 307 9.81 -8.66 23.45
CA LEU A 307 9.72 -9.83 22.57
C LEU A 307 11.05 -10.60 22.54
N VAL A 308 11.11 -11.70 23.29
CA VAL A 308 12.28 -12.58 23.37
C VAL A 308 13.57 -11.78 23.66
N PRO A 309 13.62 -11.02 24.79
CA PRO A 309 14.71 -10.08 25.06
C PRO A 309 16.08 -10.75 25.14
N GLU A 310 16.14 -11.99 25.60
CA GLU A 310 17.38 -12.77 25.77
C GLU A 310 18.01 -13.21 24.45
N ASN A 311 17.25 -13.24 23.35
CA ASN A 311 17.75 -13.65 22.04
C ASN A 311 17.21 -12.72 20.95
N LYS A 312 17.96 -11.63 20.72
CA LYS A 312 17.61 -10.61 19.72
C LYS A 312 17.55 -11.17 18.31
N GLU A 313 18.43 -12.10 17.93
CA GLU A 313 18.42 -12.71 16.59
C GLU A 313 17.13 -13.50 16.34
N LEU A 314 16.74 -14.36 17.29
CA LEU A 314 15.48 -15.10 17.21
C LEU A 314 14.27 -14.15 17.20
N SER A 315 14.29 -13.12 18.05
CA SER A 315 13.28 -12.05 18.06
C SER A 315 13.13 -11.41 16.67
N CYS A 316 14.24 -11.09 16.00
CA CYS A 316 14.25 -10.50 14.67
C CYS A 316 13.72 -11.46 13.59
N TRP A 317 14.09 -12.74 13.64
CA TRP A 317 13.55 -13.76 12.71
C TRP A 317 12.04 -13.94 12.86
N ILE A 318 11.55 -14.00 14.10
CA ILE A 318 10.12 -14.11 14.40
C ILE A 318 9.37 -12.94 13.80
N THR A 319 9.83 -11.70 14.02
CA THR A 319 9.11 -10.53 13.50
C THR A 319 9.28 -10.36 11.99
N HIS A 320 10.45 -10.67 11.42
CA HIS A 320 10.67 -10.63 9.97
C HIS A 320 9.73 -11.59 9.23
N VAL A 321 9.79 -12.89 9.55
CA VAL A 321 9.00 -13.91 8.84
C VAL A 321 7.54 -13.85 9.25
N GLY A 322 7.27 -13.76 10.56
CA GLY A 322 5.91 -13.78 11.11
C GLY A 322 5.07 -12.61 10.61
N CYS A 323 5.60 -11.39 10.66
CA CYS A 323 4.86 -10.22 10.18
C CYS A 323 4.72 -10.19 8.65
N PHE A 324 5.73 -10.66 7.90
CA PHE A 324 5.61 -10.78 6.45
C PHE A 324 4.47 -11.72 6.05
N VAL A 325 4.49 -12.96 6.57
CA VAL A 325 3.46 -13.97 6.30
C VAL A 325 2.08 -13.44 6.72
N PHE A 326 2.00 -12.82 7.90
CA PHE A 326 0.75 -12.25 8.39
C PHE A 326 0.18 -11.18 7.44
N LEU A 327 1.01 -10.24 6.97
CA LEU A 327 0.58 -9.21 6.02
C LEU A 327 0.21 -9.78 4.65
N VAL A 328 0.89 -10.83 4.19
CA VAL A 328 0.53 -11.56 2.96
C VAL A 328 -0.84 -12.21 3.09
N LEU A 329 -1.14 -12.84 4.23
CA LEU A 329 -2.45 -13.44 4.52
C LEU A 329 -3.56 -12.38 4.58
N LEU A 330 -3.25 -11.20 5.09
CA LEU A 330 -4.16 -10.05 5.10
C LEU A 330 -4.26 -9.34 3.74
N ASN A 331 -3.46 -9.74 2.73
CA ASN A 331 -3.42 -9.13 1.41
C ASN A 331 -3.05 -7.63 1.42
N CYS A 332 -2.12 -7.25 2.30
CA CYS A 332 -1.60 -5.88 2.42
C CYS A 332 -0.07 -5.82 2.62
N SER A 333 0.67 -6.85 2.19
CA SER A 333 2.13 -6.92 2.30
C SER A 333 2.87 -5.82 1.54
N ASN A 334 2.27 -5.24 0.49
CA ASN A 334 2.84 -4.05 -0.18
C ASN A 334 2.94 -2.83 0.73
N SER A 335 2.25 -2.79 1.87
CA SER A 335 2.40 -1.73 2.88
C SER A 335 3.79 -1.70 3.52
N ILE A 336 4.58 -2.77 3.35
CA ILE A 336 5.99 -2.84 3.76
C ILE A 336 6.88 -1.93 2.90
N LEU A 337 6.52 -1.76 1.63
CA LEU A 337 7.39 -1.15 0.63
C LEU A 337 7.36 0.37 0.75
N VAL A 338 8.54 0.98 0.74
CA VAL A 338 8.71 2.41 0.48
C VAL A 338 8.96 2.56 -1.01
N ARG A 339 7.92 2.95 -1.74
CA ARG A 339 7.96 3.07 -3.19
C ARG A 339 7.08 4.20 -3.69
N GLY A 340 7.48 4.75 -4.82
CA GLY A 340 6.76 5.83 -5.46
C GLY A 340 7.06 7.19 -4.83
N ILE A 341 6.95 8.24 -5.63
CA ILE A 341 7.01 9.62 -5.21
C ILE A 341 5.64 10.26 -5.44
N TYR A 342 5.08 10.80 -4.37
CA TYR A 342 3.85 11.57 -4.37
C TYR A 342 4.18 13.06 -4.40
N ILE A 343 3.44 13.81 -5.22
CA ILE A 343 3.56 15.26 -5.32
C ILE A 343 2.52 15.92 -4.41
N ASP A 344 2.98 16.83 -3.56
CA ASP A 344 2.12 17.50 -2.57
C ASP A 344 1.10 18.42 -3.25
N ALA A 345 -0.12 18.43 -2.70
CA ALA A 345 -1.25 19.22 -3.18
C ALA A 345 -1.62 18.99 -4.65
N GLU A 346 -1.25 17.84 -5.24
CA GLU A 346 -1.58 17.51 -6.63
C GLU A 346 -3.05 17.15 -6.81
N GLU A 347 -3.63 16.30 -5.95
CA GLU A 347 -4.99 15.82 -6.14
C GLU A 347 -6.06 16.81 -5.66
N ASP A 348 -7.00 17.13 -6.54
CA ASP A 348 -8.09 18.09 -6.34
C ASP A 348 -9.14 17.68 -5.29
N ASP A 349 -10.02 18.63 -4.97
CA ASP A 349 -11.18 18.42 -4.08
C ASP A 349 -10.77 17.92 -2.68
N GLY A 350 -9.65 18.45 -2.18
CA GLY A 350 -9.08 18.10 -0.88
C GLY A 350 -8.56 16.66 -0.77
N LYS A 351 -8.42 15.92 -1.88
CA LYS A 351 -7.94 14.53 -1.84
C LYS A 351 -6.44 14.42 -1.53
N CYS A 352 -5.67 15.49 -1.70
CA CYS A 352 -4.25 15.54 -1.36
C CYS A 352 -3.95 15.28 0.14
N VAL A 353 -4.93 15.47 1.03
CA VAL A 353 -4.82 15.15 2.47
C VAL A 353 -5.60 13.89 2.86
N ALA A 354 -6.04 13.10 1.87
CA ALA A 354 -6.74 11.86 2.12
C ALA A 354 -5.74 10.72 2.43
N PHE A 355 -5.80 10.18 3.64
CA PHE A 355 -5.09 8.97 4.03
C PHE A 355 -5.64 7.75 3.27
N PRO A 356 -4.79 7.03 2.50
CA PRO A 356 -5.22 5.87 1.70
C PRO A 356 -5.42 4.62 2.58
N CYS A 357 -6.22 4.72 3.63
CA CYS A 357 -6.59 3.62 4.53
C CYS A 357 -7.98 3.12 4.16
N HIS A 358 -8.09 2.28 3.13
CA HIS A 358 -9.38 1.85 2.55
C HIS A 358 -9.60 0.33 2.57
N TYR A 359 -9.00 -0.40 3.52
CA TYR A 359 -8.97 -1.87 3.54
C TYR A 359 -10.36 -2.52 3.42
N LEU A 360 -11.20 -2.34 4.43
CA LEU A 360 -12.57 -2.85 4.52
C LEU A 360 -13.46 -2.19 3.50
N ARG A 361 -13.32 -0.87 3.28
CA ARG A 361 -14.10 -0.15 2.26
C ARG A 361 -13.89 -0.75 0.88
N LEU A 362 -12.65 -1.09 0.50
CA LEU A 362 -12.37 -1.73 -0.78
C LEU A 362 -12.87 -3.17 -0.78
N PHE A 363 -12.66 -3.93 0.30
CA PHE A 363 -13.16 -5.31 0.42
C PHE A 363 -14.68 -5.39 0.19
N PHE A 364 -15.46 -4.57 0.90
CA PHE A 364 -16.92 -4.55 0.75
C PHE A 364 -17.37 -4.02 -0.62
N LYS A 365 -16.62 -3.10 -1.22
CA LYS A 365 -16.89 -2.62 -2.58
C LYS A 365 -16.71 -3.74 -3.61
N VAL A 366 -15.58 -4.44 -3.58
CA VAL A 366 -15.29 -5.57 -4.48
C VAL A 366 -16.33 -6.68 -4.31
N GLU A 367 -16.72 -6.98 -3.08
CA GLU A 367 -17.74 -8.01 -2.82
C GLU A 367 -19.12 -7.60 -3.34
N ARG A 368 -19.48 -6.31 -3.24
CA ARG A 368 -20.73 -5.78 -3.82
C ARG A 368 -20.71 -5.88 -5.34
N GLU A 369 -19.63 -5.45 -5.99
CA GLU A 369 -19.46 -5.51 -7.44
C GLU A 369 -19.52 -6.95 -7.95
N ARG A 370 -18.88 -7.90 -7.25
CA ARG A 370 -18.97 -9.34 -7.56
C ARG A 370 -20.40 -9.86 -7.48
N LYS A 371 -21.16 -9.48 -6.44
CA LYS A 371 -22.57 -9.87 -6.29
C LYS A 371 -23.43 -9.29 -7.41
N GLU A 372 -23.20 -8.04 -7.79
CA GLU A 372 -23.91 -7.40 -8.90
C GLU A 372 -23.58 -8.03 -10.25
N ALA A 373 -22.31 -8.34 -10.52
CA ALA A 373 -21.88 -9.02 -11.74
C ALA A 373 -22.53 -10.42 -11.86
N ARG A 374 -22.55 -11.19 -10.76
CA ARG A 374 -23.26 -12.48 -10.71
C ARG A 374 -24.75 -12.33 -11.02
N ARG A 375 -25.42 -11.31 -10.45
CA ARG A 375 -26.83 -11.02 -10.76
C ARG A 375 -27.06 -10.64 -12.22
N ARG A 376 -26.19 -9.82 -12.82
CA ARG A 376 -26.28 -9.47 -14.25
C ARG A 376 -26.11 -10.70 -15.13
N ASN A 377 -25.13 -11.56 -14.84
CA ASN A 377 -24.91 -12.79 -15.60
C ASN A 377 -26.11 -13.74 -15.53
N LEU A 378 -26.73 -13.89 -14.36
CA LEU A 378 -27.97 -14.66 -14.20
C LEU A 378 -29.15 -14.08 -15.00
N LEU A 379 -29.27 -12.75 -15.05
CA LEU A 379 -30.30 -12.07 -15.85
C LEU A 379 -30.08 -12.17 -17.37
N VAL A 380 -28.82 -12.25 -17.81
CA VAL A 380 -28.49 -12.50 -19.23
C VAL A 380 -28.82 -13.96 -19.58
N ALA A 381 -28.36 -14.91 -18.77
CA ALA A 381 -28.65 -16.33 -18.96
C ALA A 381 -30.17 -16.62 -18.99
N SER A 382 -30.98 -15.94 -18.19
CA SER A 382 -32.44 -16.10 -18.21
C SER A 382 -33.14 -15.47 -19.42
N LYS A 383 -32.53 -14.46 -20.07
CA LYS A 383 -33.03 -13.90 -21.33
C LYS A 383 -32.75 -14.82 -22.51
N ASP A 384 -31.59 -15.49 -22.53
CA ASP A 384 -31.21 -16.45 -23.57
C ASP A 384 -32.04 -17.75 -23.51
N PHE A 385 -32.64 -18.05 -22.36
CA PHE A 385 -33.56 -19.18 -22.16
C PHE A 385 -35.02 -18.91 -22.59
N ARG A 386 -35.35 -17.73 -23.12
CA ARG A 386 -36.70 -17.54 -23.71
C ARG A 386 -36.80 -18.39 -24.97
N PRO A 387 -37.77 -19.33 -25.06
CA PRO A 387 -37.95 -20.10 -26.28
C PRO A 387 -38.22 -19.15 -27.45
N ARG A 388 -37.47 -19.33 -28.53
CA ARG A 388 -37.71 -18.71 -29.83
C ARG A 388 -39.17 -18.98 -30.20
N PRO A 389 -39.97 -17.98 -30.61
CA PRO A 389 -41.33 -18.23 -31.08
C PRO A 389 -41.26 -18.80 -32.51
N ASP A 390 -40.71 -20.00 -32.66
CA ASP A 390 -40.81 -20.77 -33.89
C ASP A 390 -41.98 -21.73 -33.71
N GLY A 391 -43.16 -21.25 -34.11
CA GLY A 391 -44.39 -22.02 -34.19
C GLY A 391 -45.19 -21.51 -35.38
N ASN A 392 -44.75 -21.90 -36.58
CA ASN A 392 -45.55 -21.78 -37.79
C ASN A 392 -46.93 -22.40 -37.52
N ALA A 393 -47.95 -21.56 -37.54
CA ALA A 393 -49.33 -21.99 -37.61
C ALA A 393 -49.56 -22.61 -38.99
N LYS A 394 -49.49 -23.94 -39.06
CA LYS A 394 -50.18 -24.84 -40.00
C LYS A 394 -49.59 -26.23 -39.83
N ASP A 395 -50.27 -27.07 -39.08
CA ASP A 395 -50.73 -28.35 -39.61
C ASP A 395 -51.92 -28.85 -38.79
N THR A 396 -52.93 -29.22 -39.56
CA THR A 396 -54.28 -29.63 -39.23
C THR A 396 -54.36 -30.97 -38.51
N GLU A 397 -55.37 -31.07 -37.64
CA GLU A 397 -56.21 -32.25 -37.36
C GLU A 397 -55.74 -33.61 -37.88
N ASN A 398 -55.50 -34.55 -36.96
CA ASN A 398 -56.28 -35.78 -36.86
C ASN A 398 -55.92 -36.53 -35.56
N GLY A 399 -56.95 -36.91 -34.81
CA GLY A 399 -56.83 -37.43 -33.45
C GLY A 399 -56.49 -38.91 -33.31
N ALA A 400 -56.04 -39.29 -32.11
CA ALA A 400 -56.49 -40.48 -31.38
C ALA A 400 -55.79 -40.59 -30.00
N LEU A 401 -56.60 -40.58 -28.94
CA LEU A 401 -56.57 -41.46 -27.76
C LEU A 401 -55.33 -41.51 -26.82
N LEU A 402 -55.52 -40.91 -25.63
CA LEU A 402 -55.38 -41.51 -24.27
C LEU A 402 -53.96 -41.70 -23.62
N PRO A 403 -53.87 -41.88 -22.27
CA PRO A 403 -53.16 -40.93 -21.39
C PRO A 403 -52.08 -41.53 -20.44
N ASN A 404 -51.39 -40.62 -19.72
CA ASN A 404 -50.79 -40.74 -18.37
C ASN A 404 -49.66 -41.75 -18.05
N SER A 405 -48.77 -41.29 -17.14
CA SER A 405 -47.83 -42.04 -16.27
C SER A 405 -46.64 -42.73 -16.98
N THR A 406 -45.38 -42.78 -16.50
CA THR A 406 -44.79 -42.68 -15.14
C THR A 406 -43.27 -42.51 -15.26
N THR A 407 -42.69 -41.89 -14.24
CA THR A 407 -41.34 -41.91 -13.62
C THR A 407 -40.21 -42.85 -14.12
N THR A 408 -38.97 -42.33 -13.96
CA THR A 408 -37.66 -43.00 -13.71
C THR A 408 -36.95 -43.61 -14.94
N THR A 409 -35.65 -43.38 -15.21
CA THR A 409 -34.52 -43.97 -14.46
C THR A 409 -33.16 -43.32 -14.81
N ILE A 410 -32.22 -43.49 -13.88
CA ILE A 410 -30.86 -42.98 -13.71
C ILE A 410 -29.78 -43.83 -14.45
N LEU A 411 -28.74 -43.16 -15.01
CA LEU A 411 -27.32 -43.57 -15.32
C LEU A 411 -27.06 -44.69 -16.38
N PRO A 412 -25.80 -44.94 -16.84
CA PRO A 412 -24.63 -44.08 -17.17
C PRO A 412 -23.91 -44.50 -18.51
N SER A 413 -22.65 -44.06 -18.66
CA SER A 413 -21.49 -44.64 -19.39
C SER A 413 -21.11 -44.13 -20.80
N ASN A 414 -20.00 -43.38 -20.80
CA ASN A 414 -18.93 -43.28 -21.82
C ASN A 414 -18.53 -44.69 -22.36
N PRO A 415 -17.89 -44.86 -23.55
CA PRO A 415 -16.44 -44.52 -23.67
C PRO A 415 -15.87 -44.23 -25.10
N GLU A 416 -14.64 -43.66 -25.11
CA GLU A 416 -13.49 -43.90 -26.03
C GLU A 416 -13.63 -43.59 -27.54
N SER A 417 -12.63 -43.16 -28.35
CA SER A 417 -11.15 -43.08 -28.35
C SER A 417 -10.75 -42.16 -29.55
N LEU A 418 -9.58 -41.53 -29.66
CA LEU A 418 -8.29 -42.08 -30.15
C LEU A 418 -7.23 -40.95 -30.05
N VAL A 419 -6.12 -41.21 -29.34
CA VAL A 419 -4.72 -41.37 -29.84
C VAL A 419 -4.00 -40.05 -30.13
#